data_AF-A0A0C9XNP7-F1
#
_entry.id   AF-A0A0C9XNP7-F1
#
_cell.length_a   1.000
_cell.length_b   1.000
_cell.length_c   1.000
_cell.angle_alpha   90.00
_cell.angle_beta   90.00
_cell.angle_gamma   90.00
#
_symmetry.space_group_name_H-M   'P 1'
#
loop_
_entity.id
_entity.type
_entity.pdbx_description
1 polymer ?
#
loop_
_entity_poly.entity_id
_entity_poly.type
_entity_poly.pdbx_seq_one_letter_code
_entity_poly.pdbx_strand_id
1 'polypeptide(L)'
;MLAVNFSGKFGDHLWAELLRILDKAGHQTMAMVEKNMMPRWHTLNHFDEALSISYTDGQKFEDLSKNTEKEGYLLLHCLQAYIEFDLYTALELHMTHTIAAGQEALSTFNALMQKYAQKTDNMKKNWNFPKNHTCMHAFNDIKAKGITHNFNTKPNEKMHGPLKEKYQKHTNFKNVAQQILDVNHLKAVLELIHCRISNYDVYLSNMEADMRSSEGNDVDNVEQEDFFHVRLGSRVKQPLALGAIEQRSTTDKAFM
;
A
#
# COMPACT_ATOMS: atom_id res chain seq x y z
N MET A 1 9.42 10.40 1.11
CA MET A 1 9.01 11.77 0.75
C MET A 1 7.89 11.69 -0.28
N LEU A 2 6.63 11.51 0.16
CA LEU A 2 5.38 11.64 -0.64
C LEU A 2 4.10 11.47 0.20
N ALA A 3 4.20 11.17 1.50
CA ALA A 3 3.13 11.45 2.48
C ALA A 3 2.90 12.97 2.70
N VAL A 4 3.59 13.82 1.94
CA VAL A 4 3.78 15.26 2.18
C VAL A 4 2.64 16.12 1.61
N ASN A 5 1.89 15.59 0.63
CA ASN A 5 0.89 16.34 -0.11
C ASN A 5 -0.35 16.67 0.75
N PHE A 6 -0.94 15.68 1.43
CA PHE A 6 -2.18 15.86 2.17
C PHE A 6 -2.04 16.66 3.48
N SER A 7 -1.11 16.29 4.37
CA SER A 7 -0.96 17.03 5.63
C SER A 7 -0.28 18.38 5.43
N GLY A 8 0.66 18.46 4.47
CA GLY A 8 1.48 19.65 4.29
C GLY A 8 0.88 20.71 3.39
N LYS A 9 0.94 20.48 2.07
CA LYS A 9 0.51 21.48 1.10
C LYS A 9 -1.00 21.70 1.15
N PHE A 10 -1.78 20.62 1.23
CA PHE A 10 -3.22 20.71 1.39
C PHE A 10 -3.59 21.18 2.80
N GLY A 11 -3.27 20.42 3.84
CA GLY A 11 -3.65 20.72 5.23
C GLY A 11 -3.09 22.03 5.80
N ASP A 12 -1.76 22.20 5.79
CA ASP A 12 -1.14 23.37 6.44
C ASP A 12 -1.35 24.67 5.63
N HIS A 13 -1.51 24.58 4.30
CA HIS A 13 -1.49 25.76 3.43
C HIS A 13 -2.79 26.01 2.67
N LEU A 14 -3.26 25.10 1.82
CA LEU A 14 -4.46 25.35 1.00
C LEU A 14 -5.73 25.37 1.87
N TRP A 15 -5.84 24.45 2.82
CA TRP A 15 -6.95 24.35 3.75
C TRP A 15 -7.00 25.54 4.72
N ALA A 16 -5.85 25.93 5.28
CA ALA A 16 -5.77 27.14 6.11
C ALA A 16 -6.19 28.41 5.35
N GLU A 17 -5.90 28.49 4.04
CA GLU A 17 -6.34 29.62 3.21
C GLU A 17 -7.84 29.59 2.94
N LEU A 18 -8.37 28.39 2.68
CA LEU A 18 -9.80 28.18 2.50
C LEU A 18 -10.55 28.62 3.76
N LEU A 19 -10.11 28.19 4.94
CA LEU A 19 -10.67 28.62 6.22
C LEU A 19 -10.62 30.14 6.40
N ARG A 20 -9.50 30.80 6.05
CA ARG A 20 -9.39 32.27 6.13
C ARG A 20 -10.42 32.97 5.24
N ILE A 21 -10.60 32.52 4.01
CA ILE A 21 -11.57 33.11 3.08
C ILE A 21 -12.99 32.88 3.59
N LEU A 22 -13.27 31.67 4.08
CA LEU A 22 -14.58 31.31 4.57
C LEU A 22 -14.96 32.04 5.88
N ASP A 23 -13.99 32.28 6.76
CA ASP A 23 -14.16 33.10 7.97
C ASP A 23 -14.53 34.55 7.60
N LYS A 24 -13.87 35.13 6.59
CA LYS A 24 -14.26 36.45 6.03
C LYS A 24 -15.64 36.46 5.37
N ALA A 25 -16.01 35.36 4.70
CA ALA A 25 -17.29 35.24 3.99
C ALA A 25 -18.49 34.92 4.92
N GLY A 26 -18.22 34.64 6.21
CA GLY A 26 -19.23 34.40 7.24
C GLY A 26 -19.74 32.95 7.34
N HIS A 27 -20.34 32.63 8.49
CA HIS A 27 -20.79 31.27 8.86
C HIS A 27 -21.72 30.58 7.84
N GLN A 28 -22.52 31.34 7.09
CA GLN A 28 -23.43 30.78 6.08
C GLN A 28 -22.68 30.23 4.85
N THR A 29 -21.56 30.83 4.46
CA THR A 29 -20.76 30.39 3.32
C THR A 29 -19.96 29.13 3.67
N MET A 30 -19.40 29.11 4.89
CA MET A 30 -18.76 27.92 5.49
C MET A 30 -19.66 26.69 5.39
N ALA A 31 -20.88 26.82 5.92
CA ALA A 31 -21.93 25.81 5.90
C ALA A 31 -22.27 25.21 4.53
N MET A 32 -22.13 25.99 3.46
CA MET A 32 -22.46 25.51 2.12
C MET A 32 -21.32 24.70 1.50
N VAL A 33 -20.07 25.11 1.71
CA VAL A 33 -18.88 24.40 1.20
C VAL A 33 -18.83 23.00 1.78
N GLU A 34 -19.14 22.87 3.06
CA GLU A 34 -19.32 21.62 3.78
C GLU A 34 -20.11 20.55 3.03
N LYS A 35 -21.33 20.92 2.69
CA LYS A 35 -22.38 20.03 2.24
C LYS A 35 -22.07 19.49 0.84
N ASN A 36 -21.24 20.22 0.10
CA ASN A 36 -20.95 19.97 -1.31
C ASN A 36 -19.50 19.48 -1.54
N MET A 37 -18.60 19.55 -0.55
CA MET A 37 -17.20 19.13 -0.71
C MET A 37 -17.01 17.60 -0.74
N MET A 38 -17.95 16.81 -0.22
CA MET A 38 -17.77 15.37 -0.03
C MET A 38 -18.60 14.55 -1.03
N PRO A 39 -17.97 13.88 -2.03
CA PRO A 39 -18.67 12.92 -2.86
C PRO A 39 -19.19 11.75 -2.02
N ARG A 40 -20.40 11.27 -2.32
CA ARG A 40 -21.03 10.13 -1.64
C ARG A 40 -20.40 8.81 -2.09
N TRP A 41 -19.17 8.53 -1.67
CA TRP A 41 -18.52 7.24 -1.89
C TRP A 41 -18.40 6.48 -0.58
N HIS A 42 -18.86 5.23 -0.59
CA HIS A 42 -19.05 4.37 0.59
C HIS A 42 -17.75 3.93 1.28
N THR A 43 -16.57 4.26 0.72
CA THR A 43 -15.25 3.90 1.26
C THR A 43 -14.49 5.09 1.86
N LEU A 44 -15.04 6.31 1.80
CA LEU A 44 -14.42 7.51 2.38
C LEU A 44 -15.05 7.82 3.73
N ASN A 45 -14.23 8.35 4.65
CA ASN A 45 -14.73 8.78 5.95
C ASN A 45 -15.79 9.88 5.75
N HIS A 46 -16.96 9.68 6.37
CA HIS A 46 -18.02 10.68 6.41
C HIS A 46 -17.84 11.55 7.65
N PHE A 47 -17.86 12.86 7.47
CA PHE A 47 -17.85 13.84 8.56
C PHE A 47 -19.29 14.38 8.71
N ASP A 48 -19.88 14.21 9.89
CA ASP A 48 -21.29 14.57 10.17
C ASP A 48 -21.52 16.10 10.23
N GLU A 49 -20.50 16.83 10.66
CA GLU A 49 -20.41 18.29 10.63
C GLU A 49 -18.96 18.64 10.35
N ALA A 50 -18.68 19.30 9.24
CA ALA A 50 -17.51 20.16 9.16
C ALA A 50 -17.89 21.66 9.13
N LEU A 51 -19.13 22.10 8.76
CA LEU A 51 -19.57 23.52 8.75
C LEU A 51 -21.11 23.83 8.63
N SER A 52 -22.05 22.88 8.38
CA SER A 52 -23.56 22.90 8.56
C SER A 52 -24.47 24.13 8.22
N ILE A 53 -25.40 24.05 7.22
CA ILE A 53 -26.91 24.29 7.13
C ILE A 53 -27.39 24.24 5.63
N SER A 54 -28.59 23.71 5.32
CA SER A 54 -29.14 23.44 3.96
C SER A 54 -30.11 24.50 3.35
N TYR A 55 -30.08 24.70 2.02
CA TYR A 55 -31.20 25.26 1.22
C TYR A 55 -31.39 24.56 -0.15
N THR A 56 -32.58 24.73 -0.74
CA THR A 56 -33.20 23.99 -1.85
C THR A 56 -33.47 24.85 -3.10
N ASP A 57 -32.65 25.88 -3.38
CA ASP A 57 -32.92 26.85 -4.45
C ASP A 57 -31.68 27.11 -5.33
N GLY A 58 -31.83 26.89 -6.65
CA GLY A 58 -30.76 26.96 -7.66
C GLY A 58 -30.30 28.40 -7.98
N GLN A 59 -31.17 29.40 -7.81
CA GLN A 59 -30.82 30.80 -8.08
C GLN A 59 -29.79 31.33 -7.07
N LYS A 60 -29.85 30.83 -5.83
CA LYS A 60 -28.91 31.19 -4.75
C LYS A 60 -27.50 30.66 -4.97
N PHE A 61 -27.34 29.53 -5.67
CA PHE A 61 -26.03 29.02 -6.07
C PHE A 61 -25.38 29.90 -7.16
N GLU A 62 -26.19 30.40 -8.09
CA GLU A 62 -25.73 31.33 -9.12
C GLU A 62 -25.28 32.66 -8.51
N ASP A 63 -26.04 33.18 -7.55
CA ASP A 63 -25.70 34.43 -6.85
C ASP A 63 -24.56 34.26 -5.83
N LEU A 64 -24.35 33.07 -5.24
CA LEU A 64 -23.16 32.80 -4.44
C LEU A 64 -21.89 32.65 -5.30
N SER A 65 -22.00 32.06 -6.49
CA SER A 65 -20.87 31.98 -7.45
C SER A 65 -20.40 33.37 -7.90
N LYS A 66 -21.30 34.35 -7.86
CA LYS A 66 -21.03 35.77 -8.14
C LYS A 66 -20.55 36.55 -6.90
N ASN A 67 -20.78 36.05 -5.68
CA ASN A 67 -20.49 36.73 -4.39
C ASN A 67 -19.37 36.12 -3.53
N THR A 68 -18.78 34.97 -3.89
CA THR A 68 -17.44 34.68 -3.39
C THR A 68 -16.52 35.78 -3.90
N GLU A 69 -15.85 36.52 -3.01
CA GLU A 69 -14.77 37.44 -3.39
C GLU A 69 -13.93 36.80 -4.50
N LYS A 70 -13.45 37.57 -5.49
CA LYS A 70 -12.61 37.07 -6.60
C LYS A 70 -11.49 36.13 -6.12
N GLU A 71 -11.03 36.34 -4.88
CA GLU A 71 -10.11 35.52 -4.10
C GLU A 71 -10.61 34.08 -3.84
N GLY A 72 -11.83 33.87 -3.34
CA GLY A 72 -12.39 32.54 -3.05
C GLY A 72 -12.59 31.68 -4.31
N TYR A 73 -13.12 32.27 -5.37
CA TYR A 73 -13.27 31.57 -6.65
C TYR A 73 -11.90 31.14 -7.23
N LEU A 74 -10.89 32.02 -7.18
CA LEU A 74 -9.54 31.65 -7.62
C LEU A 74 -8.92 30.54 -6.76
N LEU A 75 -9.16 30.53 -5.44
CA LEU A 75 -8.67 29.46 -4.58
C LEU A 75 -9.30 28.11 -4.95
N LEU A 76 -10.60 28.08 -5.26
CA LEU A 76 -11.28 26.86 -5.69
C LEU A 76 -10.67 26.29 -6.98
N HIS A 77 -10.34 27.15 -7.95
CA HIS A 77 -9.59 26.74 -9.15
C HIS A 77 -8.21 26.17 -8.81
N CYS A 78 -7.49 26.78 -7.85
CA CYS A 78 -6.21 26.26 -7.38
C CYS A 78 -6.36 24.87 -6.74
N LEU A 79 -7.40 24.67 -5.93
CA LEU A 79 -7.72 23.39 -5.30
C LEU A 79 -8.07 22.31 -6.33
N GLN A 80 -8.89 22.66 -7.32
CA GLN A 80 -9.23 21.73 -8.40
C GLN A 80 -7.99 21.28 -9.18
N ALA A 81 -7.16 22.23 -9.62
CA ALA A 81 -5.93 21.91 -10.33
C ALA A 81 -4.93 21.13 -9.46
N TYR A 82 -4.92 21.38 -8.14
CA TYR A 82 -4.11 20.59 -7.20
C TYR A 82 -4.57 19.14 -7.13
N ILE A 83 -5.88 18.90 -7.03
CA ILE A 83 -6.46 17.55 -6.98
C ILE A 83 -6.16 16.81 -8.28
N GLU A 84 -6.31 17.46 -9.43
CA GLU A 84 -5.99 16.88 -10.73
C GLU A 84 -4.50 16.47 -10.82
N PHE A 85 -3.60 17.37 -10.44
CA PHE A 85 -2.17 17.06 -10.31
C PHE A 85 -1.92 15.87 -9.37
N ASP A 86 -2.51 15.87 -8.18
CA ASP A 86 -2.30 14.83 -7.17
C ASP A 86 -2.80 13.47 -7.67
N LEU A 87 -3.95 13.43 -8.35
CA LEU A 87 -4.48 12.23 -9.01
C LEU A 87 -3.49 11.65 -10.02
N TYR A 88 -2.88 12.48 -10.87
CA TYR A 88 -1.85 12.01 -11.78
C TYR A 88 -0.64 11.44 -11.04
N THR A 89 -0.20 12.05 -9.93
CA THR A 89 0.93 11.53 -9.14
C THR A 89 0.60 10.26 -8.35
N ALA A 90 -0.68 9.96 -8.12
CA ALA A 90 -1.14 8.79 -7.39
C ALA A 90 -1.32 7.54 -8.26
N LEU A 91 -1.13 7.64 -9.59
CA LEU A 91 -1.24 6.50 -10.49
C LEU A 91 -0.23 5.40 -10.14
N GLU A 92 -0.71 4.16 -10.11
CA GLU A 92 0.13 2.96 -9.89
C GLU A 92 0.89 2.55 -11.16
N LEU A 93 0.47 3.06 -12.31
CA LEU A 93 1.13 2.82 -13.59
C LEU A 93 1.22 4.12 -14.38
N HIS A 94 2.46 4.52 -14.66
CA HIS A 94 2.75 5.70 -15.45
C HIS A 94 3.16 5.32 -16.87
N MET A 95 2.40 5.80 -17.84
CA MET A 95 2.76 5.82 -19.26
C MET A 95 3.25 7.20 -19.68
N THR A 96 3.98 7.29 -20.80
CA THR A 96 4.50 8.56 -21.33
C THR A 96 3.42 9.65 -21.44
N HIS A 97 2.21 9.30 -21.91
CA HIS A 97 1.11 10.25 -22.03
C HIS A 97 0.55 10.69 -20.66
N THR A 98 0.44 9.79 -19.68
CA THR A 98 -0.02 10.15 -18.31
C THR A 98 0.99 11.04 -17.59
N ILE A 99 2.28 10.84 -17.84
CA ILE A 99 3.34 11.70 -17.31
C ILE A 99 3.25 13.08 -17.94
N ALA A 100 3.06 13.16 -19.26
CA ALA A 100 2.90 14.44 -19.96
C ALA A 100 1.67 15.21 -19.46
N ALA A 101 0.52 14.54 -19.36
CA ALA A 101 -0.72 15.14 -18.82
C ALA A 101 -0.55 15.59 -17.36
N GLY A 102 0.13 14.80 -16.53
CA GLY A 102 0.44 15.19 -15.16
C GLY A 102 1.38 16.40 -15.07
N GLN A 103 2.37 16.51 -15.96
CA GLN A 103 3.24 17.68 -16.06
C GLN A 103 2.48 18.94 -16.50
N GLU A 104 1.50 18.79 -17.39
CA GLU A 104 0.58 19.86 -17.77
C GLU A 104 -0.31 20.28 -16.58
N ALA A 105 -0.92 19.33 -15.87
CA ALA A 105 -1.71 19.61 -14.67
C ALA A 105 -0.90 20.35 -13.59
N LEU A 106 0.36 19.95 -13.37
CA LEU A 106 1.29 20.65 -12.48
C LEU A 106 1.57 22.09 -12.94
N SER A 107 1.73 22.30 -14.25
CA SER A 107 1.97 23.62 -14.83
C SER A 107 0.75 24.53 -14.66
N THR A 108 -0.45 24.01 -14.93
CA THR A 108 -1.73 24.69 -14.70
C THR A 108 -1.90 25.07 -13.23
N PHE A 109 -1.65 24.12 -12.31
CA PHE A 109 -1.69 24.37 -10.88
C PHE A 109 -0.74 25.51 -10.47
N ASN A 110 0.53 25.46 -10.91
CA ASN A 110 1.51 26.50 -10.57
C ASN A 110 1.11 27.87 -11.11
N ALA A 111 0.59 27.95 -12.33
CA ALA A 111 0.11 29.21 -12.92
C ALA A 111 -1.08 29.79 -12.14
N LEU A 112 -2.03 28.94 -11.73
CA LEU A 112 -3.17 29.35 -10.90
C LEU A 112 -2.73 29.84 -9.52
N MET A 113 -1.79 29.15 -8.88
CA MET A 113 -1.23 29.56 -7.59
C MET A 113 -0.50 30.91 -7.66
N GLN A 114 0.27 31.15 -8.72
CA GLN A 114 0.92 32.45 -8.93
C GLN A 114 -0.12 33.56 -9.13
N LYS A 115 -1.14 33.30 -9.96
CA LYS A 115 -2.24 34.24 -10.19
C LYS A 115 -3.03 34.53 -8.91
N TYR A 116 -3.25 33.51 -8.09
CA TYR A 116 -3.86 33.65 -6.77
C TYR A 116 -2.99 34.58 -5.90
N ALA A 117 -1.71 34.24 -5.70
CA ALA A 117 -0.79 35.02 -4.89
C ALA A 117 -0.67 36.50 -5.32
N GLN A 118 -0.76 36.80 -6.62
CA GLN A 118 -0.73 38.17 -7.15
C GLN A 118 -2.03 38.95 -6.90
N LYS A 119 -3.19 38.28 -6.92
CA LYS A 119 -4.51 38.93 -6.80
C LYS A 119 -5.01 39.03 -5.37
N THR A 120 -4.46 38.22 -4.47
CA THR A 120 -4.85 38.21 -3.07
C THR A 120 -3.95 39.12 -2.26
N ASP A 121 -4.54 39.99 -1.45
CA ASP A 121 -3.82 40.89 -0.53
C ASP A 121 -3.28 40.17 0.71
N ASN A 122 -3.05 38.85 0.63
CA ASN A 122 -2.44 38.08 1.70
C ASN A 122 -0.91 38.27 1.67
N MET A 123 -0.45 39.51 1.88
CA MET A 123 0.98 39.88 1.92
C MET A 123 1.80 39.08 2.94
N LYS A 124 1.14 38.39 3.89
CA LYS A 124 1.81 37.56 4.90
C LYS A 124 2.19 36.17 4.39
N LYS A 125 1.54 35.65 3.33
CA LYS A 125 1.72 34.26 2.92
C LYS A 125 2.73 34.11 1.80
N ASN A 126 3.87 33.53 2.15
CA ASN A 126 4.88 33.13 1.18
C ASN A 126 4.58 31.72 0.65
N TRP A 127 4.25 31.60 -0.64
CA TRP A 127 4.02 30.33 -1.32
C TRP A 127 5.31 29.58 -1.70
N ASN A 128 6.49 30.18 -1.47
CA ASN A 128 7.79 29.54 -1.65
C ASN A 128 8.22 28.79 -0.37
N PHE A 129 7.61 27.62 -0.13
CA PHE A 129 7.99 26.72 0.95
C PHE A 129 8.43 25.35 0.41
N PRO A 130 9.29 24.60 1.14
CA PRO A 130 9.91 23.37 0.62
C PRO A 130 8.91 22.33 0.09
N LYS A 131 7.75 22.16 0.76
CA LYS A 131 6.71 21.22 0.32
C LYS A 131 6.07 21.64 -1.02
N ASN A 132 5.91 22.93 -1.27
CA ASN A 132 5.43 23.42 -2.57
C ASN A 132 6.45 23.18 -3.68
N HIS A 133 7.72 23.45 -3.38
CA HIS A 133 8.82 23.22 -4.33
C HIS A 133 8.99 21.74 -4.69
N THR A 134 8.74 20.83 -3.73
CA THR A 134 8.81 19.38 -3.96
C THR A 134 7.87 18.94 -5.10
N CYS A 135 6.71 19.60 -5.29
CA CYS A 135 5.80 19.28 -6.39
C CYS A 135 6.44 19.49 -7.78
N MET A 136 7.41 20.42 -7.92
CA MET A 136 8.13 20.62 -9.18
C MET A 136 8.94 19.41 -9.62
N HIS A 137 9.37 18.60 -8.66
CA HIS A 137 10.17 17.40 -8.90
C HIS A 137 9.35 16.12 -9.01
N ALA A 138 8.04 16.19 -8.75
CA ALA A 138 7.18 15.00 -8.65
C ALA A 138 7.30 14.07 -9.87
N PHE A 139 7.21 14.61 -11.09
CA PHE A 139 7.31 13.79 -12.31
C PHE A 139 8.74 13.38 -12.66
N ASN A 140 9.76 14.12 -12.21
CA ASN A 140 11.15 13.70 -12.34
C ASN A 140 11.44 12.52 -11.41
N ASP A 141 10.93 12.58 -10.18
CA ASP A 141 11.00 11.49 -9.22
C ASP A 141 10.23 10.26 -9.71
N ILE A 142 9.04 10.43 -10.27
CA ILE A 142 8.28 9.33 -10.91
C ILE A 142 9.09 8.70 -12.05
N LYS A 143 9.68 9.49 -12.96
CA LYS A 143 10.50 8.95 -14.05
C LYS A 143 11.73 8.18 -13.53
N ALA A 144 12.38 8.69 -12.50
CA ALA A 144 13.60 8.10 -11.95
C ALA A 144 13.33 6.88 -11.06
N LYS A 145 12.18 6.85 -10.38
CA LYS A 145 11.92 5.92 -9.27
C LYS A 145 10.65 5.07 -9.44
N GLY A 146 9.88 5.27 -10.51
CA GLY A 146 8.68 4.52 -10.83
C GLY A 146 7.40 5.19 -10.32
N ILE A 147 6.98 4.84 -9.10
CA ILE A 147 5.70 5.31 -8.54
C ILE A 147 5.90 5.99 -7.19
N THR A 148 4.98 6.89 -6.86
CA THR A 148 5.03 7.65 -5.61
C THR A 148 4.82 6.80 -4.37
N HIS A 149 4.07 5.69 -4.52
CA HIS A 149 3.76 4.75 -3.44
C HIS A 149 5.03 4.17 -2.79
N ASN A 150 6.07 3.86 -3.58
CA ASN A 150 7.29 3.21 -3.09
C ASN A 150 8.13 4.09 -2.16
N PHE A 151 7.88 5.41 -2.15
CA PHE A 151 8.66 6.39 -1.38
C PHE A 151 7.84 7.10 -0.30
N ASN A 152 6.65 6.58 0.03
CA ASN A 152 5.86 7.10 1.13
C ASN A 152 6.41 6.58 2.48
N THR A 153 6.20 7.36 3.54
CA THR A 153 6.63 7.02 4.91
C THR A 153 5.52 6.35 5.72
N LYS A 154 4.33 6.17 5.13
CA LYS A 154 3.13 5.67 5.79
C LYS A 154 3.32 4.27 6.39
N PRO A 155 3.99 3.28 5.74
CA PRO A 155 4.27 1.99 6.35
C PRO A 155 5.07 2.11 7.64
N ASN A 156 6.13 2.93 7.64
CA ASN A 156 6.96 3.14 8.82
C ASN A 156 6.21 3.89 9.92
N GLU A 157 5.41 4.90 9.56
CA GLU A 157 4.55 5.62 10.49
C GLU A 157 3.53 4.69 11.15
N LYS A 158 2.84 3.84 10.35
CA LYS A 158 1.91 2.83 10.88
C LYS A 158 2.62 1.81 11.76
N MET A 159 3.86 1.45 11.44
CA MET A 159 4.65 0.50 12.23
C MET A 159 4.97 1.02 13.63
N HIS A 160 5.04 2.34 13.85
CA HIS A 160 5.33 2.90 15.17
C HIS A 160 4.32 2.50 16.25
N GLY A 161 3.03 2.40 15.92
CA GLY A 161 1.98 2.01 16.88
C GLY A 161 2.22 0.61 17.47
N PRO A 162 2.26 -0.45 16.63
CA PRO A 162 2.55 -1.80 17.08
C PRO A 162 3.92 -1.95 17.74
N LEU A 163 4.95 -1.23 17.27
CA LEU A 163 6.26 -1.25 17.92
C LEU A 163 6.21 -0.67 19.33
N LYS A 164 5.51 0.45 19.51
CA LYS A 164 5.30 1.06 20.82
C LYS A 164 4.52 0.14 21.75
N GLU A 165 3.47 -0.50 21.25
CA GLU A 165 2.67 -1.46 22.02
C GLU A 165 3.52 -2.67 22.45
N LYS A 166 4.30 -3.25 21.54
CA LYS A 166 5.21 -4.36 21.88
C LYS A 166 6.25 -3.95 22.90
N TYR A 167 6.83 -2.77 22.73
CA TYR A 167 7.79 -2.22 23.70
C TYR A 167 7.17 -2.11 25.10
N GLN A 168 5.92 -1.62 25.19
CA GLN A 168 5.21 -1.46 26.45
C GLN A 168 4.78 -2.78 27.08
N LYS A 169 4.36 -3.77 26.27
CA LYS A 169 3.79 -5.04 26.76
C LYS A 169 4.82 -6.15 26.96
N HIS A 170 5.94 -6.11 26.24
CA HIS A 170 6.93 -7.19 26.21
C HIS A 170 8.30 -6.78 26.72
N THR A 171 8.45 -5.57 27.27
CA THR A 171 9.70 -5.17 27.93
C THR A 171 9.43 -4.56 29.30
N ASN A 172 10.43 -4.61 30.17
CA ASN A 172 10.41 -3.95 31.48
C ASN A 172 11.05 -2.54 31.46
N PHE A 173 11.22 -1.95 30.27
CA PHE A 173 11.84 -0.63 30.05
C PHE A 173 13.32 -0.52 30.47
N LYS A 174 14.00 -1.63 30.77
CA LYS A 174 15.44 -1.69 31.10
C LYS A 174 16.12 -2.73 30.22
N ASN A 175 17.36 -2.52 29.77
CA ASN A 175 18.08 -3.50 28.95
C ASN A 175 17.24 -4.09 27.81
N VAL A 176 16.50 -3.22 27.11
CA VAL A 176 15.39 -3.59 26.22
C VAL A 176 15.84 -4.35 24.97
N ALA A 177 17.08 -4.14 24.52
CA ALA A 177 17.62 -4.79 23.34
C ALA A 177 17.59 -6.32 23.44
N GLN A 178 18.07 -6.88 24.56
CA GLN A 178 18.09 -8.33 24.76
C GLN A 178 16.68 -8.91 24.83
N GLN A 179 15.77 -8.25 25.56
CA GLN A 179 14.36 -8.68 25.65
C GLN A 179 13.67 -8.71 24.29
N ILE A 180 13.91 -7.68 23.45
CA ILE A 180 13.37 -7.64 22.10
C ILE A 180 13.95 -8.78 21.25
N LEU A 181 15.26 -9.06 21.36
CA LEU A 181 15.90 -10.16 20.64
C LEU A 181 15.35 -11.51 21.07
N ASP A 182 15.16 -11.74 22.36
CA ASP A 182 14.62 -12.99 22.91
C ASP A 182 13.17 -13.22 22.43
N VAL A 183 12.32 -12.18 22.47
CA VAL A 183 10.95 -12.25 21.96
C VAL A 183 10.92 -12.51 20.46
N ASN A 184 11.79 -11.85 19.69
CA ASN A 184 11.89 -12.09 18.24
C ASN A 184 12.39 -13.51 17.93
N HIS A 185 13.35 -14.02 18.70
CA HIS A 185 13.85 -15.38 18.55
C HIS A 185 12.76 -16.41 18.82
N LEU A 186 12.01 -16.26 19.91
CA LEU A 186 10.89 -17.14 20.24
C LEU A 186 9.81 -17.10 19.15
N LYS A 187 9.50 -15.91 18.61
CA LYS A 187 8.56 -15.76 17.50
C LYS A 187 9.02 -16.48 16.23
N ALA A 188 10.31 -16.38 15.89
CA ALA A 188 10.88 -17.07 14.73
C ALA A 188 10.87 -18.59 14.90
N VAL A 189 11.17 -19.11 16.10
CA VAL A 189 11.08 -20.54 16.41
C VAL A 189 9.64 -21.03 16.30
N LEU A 190 8.68 -20.27 16.83
CA LEU A 190 7.27 -20.59 16.73
C LEU A 190 6.79 -20.64 15.27
N GLU A 191 7.15 -19.64 14.46
CA GLU A 191 6.84 -19.61 13.02
C GLU A 191 7.43 -20.81 12.27
N LEU A 192 8.67 -21.21 12.59
CA LEU A 192 9.29 -22.41 12.02
C LEU A 192 8.52 -23.68 12.37
N ILE A 193 8.11 -23.83 13.63
CA ILE A 193 7.33 -24.98 14.08
C ILE A 193 5.99 -25.02 13.34
N HIS A 194 5.28 -23.89 13.25
CA HIS A 194 4.02 -23.82 12.51
C HIS A 194 4.20 -24.18 11.04
N CYS A 195 5.23 -23.67 10.37
CA CYS A 195 5.53 -24.00 8.98
C CYS A 195 5.75 -25.50 8.79
N ARG A 196 6.47 -26.16 9.71
CA ARG A 196 6.68 -27.61 9.68
C ARG A 196 5.39 -28.40 9.86
N ILE A 197 4.54 -28.00 10.80
CA ILE A 197 3.23 -28.62 11.01
C ILE A 197 2.38 -28.47 9.74
N SER A 198 2.27 -27.25 9.20
CA SER A 198 1.50 -27.00 7.98
C SER A 198 2.01 -27.80 6.78
N ASN A 199 3.33 -27.93 6.60
CA ASN A 199 3.90 -28.75 5.53
C ASN A 199 3.57 -30.24 5.72
N TYR A 200 3.57 -30.72 6.96
CA TYR A 200 3.22 -32.10 7.26
C TYR A 200 1.73 -32.38 7.04
N ASP A 201 0.85 -31.44 7.41
CA ASP A 201 -0.59 -31.56 7.15
C ASP A 201 -0.90 -31.60 5.65
N VAL A 202 -0.19 -30.80 4.85
CA VAL A 202 -0.28 -30.84 3.37
C VAL A 202 0.21 -32.18 2.83
N TYR A 203 1.33 -32.70 3.35
CA TYR A 203 1.84 -34.01 2.95
C TYR A 203 0.82 -35.13 3.23
N LEU A 204 0.24 -35.16 4.43
CA LEU A 204 -0.80 -36.15 4.77
C LEU A 204 -2.03 -36.02 3.87
N SER A 205 -2.47 -34.78 3.60
CA SER A 205 -3.63 -34.53 2.73
C SER A 205 -3.40 -35.03 1.29
N ASN A 206 -2.19 -34.83 0.76
CA ASN A 206 -1.82 -35.33 -0.57
C ASN A 206 -1.76 -36.85 -0.60
N MET A 207 -1.13 -37.47 0.41
CA MET A 207 -1.05 -38.93 0.53
C MET A 207 -2.45 -39.58 0.64
N GLU A 208 -3.37 -38.96 1.38
CA GLU A 208 -4.77 -39.41 1.45
C GLU A 208 -5.50 -39.25 0.11
N ALA A 209 -5.24 -38.19 -0.65
CA ALA A 209 -5.80 -37.99 -1.98
C ALA A 209 -5.24 -39.01 -3.00
N ASP A 210 -3.96 -39.33 -2.93
CA ASP A 210 -3.30 -40.33 -3.77
C ASP A 210 -3.81 -41.74 -3.46
N MET A 211 -3.98 -42.10 -2.18
CA MET A 211 -4.60 -43.39 -1.82
C MET A 211 -6.06 -43.50 -2.28
N ARG A 212 -6.85 -42.42 -2.18
CA ARG A 212 -8.24 -42.42 -2.68
C ARG A 212 -8.34 -42.46 -4.20
N SER A 213 -7.35 -41.95 -4.93
CA SER A 213 -7.32 -42.02 -6.40
C SER A 213 -6.77 -43.34 -6.94
N SER A 214 -6.01 -44.10 -6.13
CA SER A 214 -5.48 -45.42 -6.47
C SER A 214 -6.44 -46.59 -6.20
N GLU A 215 -7.57 -46.41 -5.50
CA GLU A 215 -8.56 -47.47 -5.26
C GLU A 215 -9.35 -47.91 -6.53
N GLY A 216 -9.02 -47.36 -7.71
CA GLY A 216 -9.70 -47.64 -8.97
C GLY A 216 -8.87 -48.27 -10.09
N ASN A 217 -7.57 -48.54 -9.92
CA ASN A 217 -6.75 -49.15 -10.98
C ASN A 217 -5.84 -50.24 -10.43
N ASP A 218 -6.01 -51.44 -10.99
CA ASP A 218 -5.12 -52.58 -10.85
C ASP A 218 -3.67 -52.20 -11.19
N VAL A 219 -2.79 -52.51 -10.23
CA VAL A 219 -1.40 -52.99 -10.30
C VAL A 219 -0.49 -52.49 -11.44
N ASP A 220 0.71 -52.04 -11.01
CA ASP A 220 1.95 -51.79 -11.77
C ASP A 220 2.21 -50.38 -12.32
N ASN A 221 2.59 -49.46 -11.43
CA ASN A 221 3.81 -48.66 -11.61
C ASN A 221 4.15 -47.91 -10.32
N VAL A 222 5.04 -48.45 -9.50
CA VAL A 222 5.69 -47.67 -8.44
C VAL A 222 6.76 -46.82 -9.12
N GLU A 223 6.38 -45.61 -9.54
CA GLU A 223 7.36 -44.62 -9.94
C GLU A 223 8.22 -44.23 -8.73
N GLN A 224 9.52 -44.25 -8.97
CA GLN A 224 10.56 -44.10 -7.99
C GLN A 224 10.64 -42.64 -7.55
N GLU A 225 10.06 -42.30 -6.39
CA GLU A 225 10.13 -40.94 -5.85
C GLU A 225 11.53 -40.63 -5.29
N ASP A 226 12.20 -39.67 -5.92
CA ASP A 226 13.48 -39.12 -5.47
C ASP A 226 13.26 -38.18 -4.28
N PHE A 227 13.33 -38.71 -3.05
CA PHE A 227 13.52 -37.89 -1.86
C PHE A 227 15.01 -37.93 -1.43
N PHE A 228 15.65 -36.76 -1.45
CA PHE A 228 16.91 -36.48 -0.74
C PHE A 228 18.07 -37.48 -0.97
N HIS A 229 18.63 -37.55 -2.18
CA HIS A 229 19.97 -38.08 -2.51
C HIS A 229 20.36 -39.48 -1.95
N VAL A 230 19.43 -40.24 -1.38
CA VAL A 230 19.65 -41.60 -0.88
C VAL A 230 18.70 -42.52 -1.64
N ARG A 231 19.26 -43.34 -2.53
CA ARG A 231 18.50 -44.38 -3.24
C ARG A 231 18.47 -45.66 -2.42
N LEU A 232 17.32 -45.96 -1.82
CA LEU A 232 17.01 -47.28 -1.28
C LEU A 232 16.16 -48.04 -2.30
N GLY A 233 16.76 -49.06 -2.91
CA GLY A 233 16.08 -49.94 -3.87
C GLY A 233 17.06 -50.89 -4.56
N SER A 234 16.64 -52.13 -4.80
CA SER A 234 17.40 -53.09 -5.60
C SER A 234 17.42 -52.66 -7.07
N ARG A 235 18.57 -52.78 -7.75
CA ARG A 235 18.65 -52.57 -9.21
C ARG A 235 17.96 -53.67 -10.01
N VAL A 236 17.59 -54.77 -9.36
CA VAL A 236 16.94 -55.92 -10.01
C VAL A 236 15.43 -55.70 -10.01
N LYS A 237 14.89 -55.38 -11.18
CA LYS A 237 13.48 -55.03 -11.39
C LYS A 237 12.52 -56.23 -11.50
N GLN A 238 13.03 -57.46 -11.47
CA GLN A 238 12.21 -58.68 -11.55
C GLN A 238 12.40 -59.53 -10.29
N PRO A 239 11.35 -60.16 -9.75
CA PRO A 239 11.47 -61.05 -8.60
C PRO A 239 12.38 -62.23 -8.96
N LEU A 240 13.57 -62.30 -8.35
CA LEU A 240 14.46 -63.44 -8.48
C LEU A 240 14.26 -64.37 -7.28
N ALA A 241 13.99 -65.65 -7.55
CA ALA A 241 14.01 -66.66 -6.51
C ALA A 241 15.43 -66.83 -5.95
N LEU A 242 15.55 -67.13 -4.66
CA LEU A 242 16.84 -67.24 -3.96
C LEU A 242 17.81 -68.22 -4.65
N GLY A 243 17.31 -69.35 -5.13
CA GLY A 243 18.12 -70.35 -5.86
C GLY A 243 18.67 -69.86 -7.21
N ALA A 244 18.03 -68.88 -7.85
CA ALA A 244 18.54 -68.27 -9.08
C ALA A 244 19.69 -67.29 -8.81
N ILE A 245 19.76 -66.73 -7.60
CA ILE A 245 20.84 -65.85 -7.15
C ILE A 245 22.09 -66.68 -6.83
N GLU A 246 21.92 -67.84 -6.18
CA GLU A 246 23.00 -68.77 -5.87
C GLU A 246 23.69 -69.29 -7.14
N GLN A 247 22.92 -69.71 -8.16
CA GLN A 247 23.47 -70.19 -9.43
C GLN A 247 24.28 -69.10 -10.17
N ARG A 248 23.83 -67.84 -10.10
CA ARG A 248 24.45 -66.70 -10.78
C ARG A 248 25.73 -66.21 -10.08
N SER A 249 25.87 -66.54 -8.80
CA SER A 249 26.99 -66.10 -7.95
C SER A 249 28.08 -67.16 -7.83
N THR A 250 27.98 -68.29 -8.54
CA THR A 250 28.96 -69.39 -8.54
C THR A 250 30.36 -68.98 -9.02
N THR A 251 30.48 -67.87 -9.74
CA THR A 251 31.76 -67.30 -10.18
C THR A 251 32.24 -66.11 -9.32
N ASP A 252 31.44 -65.69 -8.33
CA ASP A 252 31.78 -64.60 -7.42
C ASP A 252 32.56 -65.15 -6.20
N LYS A 253 33.80 -64.69 -6.03
CA LYS A 253 34.67 -65.10 -4.92
C LYS A 253 34.17 -64.65 -3.55
N ALA A 254 33.19 -63.75 -3.47
CA ALA A 254 32.59 -63.34 -2.21
C ALA A 254 31.60 -64.37 -1.62
N PHE A 255 31.20 -65.37 -2.41
CA PHE A 255 30.22 -66.41 -2.04
C PHE A 255 30.80 -67.85 -2.06
N MET A 256 32.12 -68.01 -2.19
CA MET A 256 32.85 -69.24 -1.81
C MET A 256 33.35 -69.13 -0.37
#